data_AF-A0A382IP44-F1
#
_entry.id   AF-A0A382IP44-F1
#
_cell.length_a   1.000
_cell.length_b   1.000
_cell.length_c   1.000
_cell.angle_alpha   90.00
_cell.angle_beta   90.00
_cell.angle_gamma   90.00
#
_symmetry.space_group_name_H-M   'P 1'
#
loop_
_entity.id
_entity.type
_entity.pdbx_description
1 polymer ?
#
loop_
_entity_poly.entity_id
_entity_poly.type
_entity_poly.pdbx_seq_one_letter_code
_entity_poly.pdbx_strand_id
1 'polypeptide(L)' 'IMRCDVLAKGVIEAVKETKLNVPLVVRLAGTNFEEGRKILNQSNLKILPATDLNDAAKKIVEAVG' A
#
# COMPACT_ATOMS: atom_id res chain seq x y z
N ILE A 1 8.67 16.76 4.18
CA ILE A 1 7.66 15.74 4.58
C ILE A 1 7.38 14.86 3.37
N MET A 2 7.23 13.54 3.55
CA MET A 2 6.98 12.59 2.48
C MET A 2 5.57 12.74 1.91
N ARG A 3 5.44 12.68 0.58
CA ARG A 3 4.18 12.77 -0.17
C ARG A 3 3.62 11.38 -0.45
N CYS A 4 2.49 11.03 0.17
CA CYS A 4 1.86 9.71 0.05
C CYS A 4 1.36 9.41 -1.37
N ASP A 5 0.96 10.43 -2.13
CA ASP A 5 0.50 10.29 -3.51
C ASP A 5 1.63 9.86 -4.46
N VAL A 6 2.84 10.39 -4.27
CA VAL A 6 4.02 10.01 -5.05
C VAL A 6 4.46 8.59 -4.70
N LEU A 7 4.49 8.26 -3.40
CA LEU A 7 4.80 6.91 -2.94
C LEU A 7 3.83 5.87 -3.52
N ALA A 8 2.52 6.14 -3.45
CA ALA A 8 1.51 5.22 -3.93
C ALA A 8 1.68 4.87 -5.41
N LYS A 9 2.00 5.86 -6.25
CA LYS A 9 2.29 5.66 -7.68
C LYS A 9 3.53 4.77 -7.88
N GLY A 10 4.62 5.09 -7.19
CA GLY A 10 5.85 4.31 -7.28
C GLY A 10 5.69 2.86 -6.82
N VAL A 11 4.89 2.62 -5.78
CA VAL A 11 4.55 1.25 -5.34
C VAL A 11 3.77 0.51 -6.43
N ILE A 12 2.75 1.13 -7.03
CA ILE A 12 1.95 0.52 -8.09
C ILE A 12 2.82 0.14 -9.30
N GLU A 13 3.73 1.02 -9.71
CA GLU A 13 4.68 0.77 -10.80
C GLU A 13 5.58 -0.42 -10.46
N ALA A 14 6.19 -0.42 -9.26
CA ALA A 14 7.04 -1.51 -8.81
C ALA A 14 6.31 -2.86 -8.78
N VAL A 15 5.06 -2.91 -8.31
CA VAL A 15 4.26 -4.15 -8.30
C VAL A 15 4.00 -4.68 -9.71
N LYS A 16 3.71 -3.79 -10.67
CA LYS A 16 3.46 -4.18 -12.07
C LYS A 16 4.71 -4.76 -12.72
N GLU A 17 5.89 -4.23 -12.40
CA GLU A 17 7.17 -4.72 -12.93
C GLU A 17 7.62 -6.03 -12.28
N THR A 18 7.50 -6.12 -10.97
CA THR A 18 8.04 -7.26 -10.20
C THR A 18 7.15 -8.50 -10.18
N LYS A 19 5.86 -8.38 -10.53
CA LYS A 19 4.87 -9.49 -10.49
C LYS A 19 4.91 -10.26 -9.17
N LEU A 20 4.65 -9.55 -8.07
CA LEU A 20 4.68 -10.11 -6.71
C LEU A 20 3.78 -11.34 -6.57
N ASN A 21 4.36 -12.45 -6.08
CA ASN A 21 3.65 -13.68 -5.72
C ASN A 21 3.27 -13.75 -4.22
N VAL A 22 3.58 -12.70 -3.46
CA VAL A 22 3.35 -12.60 -2.01
C VAL A 22 2.43 -11.41 -1.71
N PRO A 23 1.65 -11.46 -0.61
CA PRO A 23 0.76 -10.35 -0.24
C PRO A 23 1.55 -9.08 0.10
N LEU A 24 1.01 -7.93 -0.29
CA LEU A 24 1.60 -6.62 -0.02
C LEU A 24 0.67 -5.77 0.84
N VAL A 25 1.12 -5.43 2.05
CA VAL A 25 0.44 -4.47 2.94
C VAL A 25 1.21 -3.15 2.91
N VAL A 26 0.50 -2.04 2.71
CA VAL A 26 1.10 -0.70 2.61
C VAL A 26 0.48 0.22 3.64
N ARG A 27 1.29 0.71 4.58
CA ARG A 27 0.89 1.76 5.52
C ARG A 27 1.46 3.10 5.07
N LEU A 28 0.58 4.07 4.79
CA LEU A 28 0.97 5.42 4.39
C LEU A 28 1.07 6.36 5.60
N ALA A 29 2.05 7.26 5.61
CA ALA A 29 2.15 8.37 6.55
C ALA A 29 2.85 9.56 5.92
N GLY A 30 2.24 10.74 6.04
CA GLY A 30 2.76 11.98 5.48
C GLY A 30 1.67 12.87 4.91
N THR A 31 2.06 13.75 3.99
CA THR A 31 1.13 14.66 3.31
C THR A 31 0.41 13.93 2.17
N ASN A 32 -0.77 14.43 1.79
CA ASN A 32 -1.62 13.83 0.75
C ASN A 32 -2.02 12.37 1.06
N PHE A 33 -2.21 12.03 2.33
CA PHE A 33 -2.57 10.68 2.77
C PHE A 33 -3.83 10.15 2.08
N GLU A 34 -4.91 10.94 2.05
CA GLU A 34 -6.17 10.55 1.41
C GLU A 34 -6.01 10.28 -0.09
N GLU A 35 -5.24 11.11 -0.79
CA GLU A 35 -4.97 10.93 -2.21
C GLU A 35 -4.12 9.69 -2.47
N GLY A 36 -3.06 9.47 -1.69
CA GLY A 36 -2.25 8.26 -1.77
C GLY A 36 -3.07 6.99 -1.52
N ARG A 37 -3.98 7.03 -0.53
CA ARG A 37 -4.90 5.92 -0.23
C ARG A 37 -5.87 5.65 -1.38
N LYS A 38 -6.42 6.71 -2.00
CA LYS A 38 -7.30 6.60 -3.16
C LYS A 38 -6.57 5.99 -4.36
N ILE A 39 -5.33 6.42 -4.63
CA ILE A 39 -4.48 5.86 -5.69
C ILE A 39 -4.26 4.36 -5.49
N LEU A 40 -3.92 3.92 -4.27
CA LEU A 40 -3.75 2.50 -3.97
C LEU A 40 -5.05 1.69 -4.18
N ASN A 41 -6.20 2.20 -3.70
CA ASN A 41 -7.50 1.54 -3.85
C ASN A 41 -7.95 1.42 -5.32
N GLN A 42 -7.59 2.38 -6.16
CA GLN A 42 -7.95 2.39 -7.59
C GLN A 42 -7.01 1.55 -8.46
N SER A 43 -5.90 1.05 -7.91
CA SER A 43 -4.86 0.35 -8.67
C SER A 43 -5.31 -1.00 -9.24
N ASN A 44 -6.40 -1.57 -8.72
CA ASN A 44 -6.89 -2.92 -9.03
C ASN A 44 -5.82 -4.02 -8.80
N LEU A 45 -4.80 -3.71 -8.00
CA LEU A 45 -3.75 -4.64 -7.56
C LEU A 45 -4.11 -5.19 -6.18
N LYS A 46 -3.58 -6.37 -5.84
CA LYS A 46 -3.72 -6.98 -4.50
C LYS A 46 -2.84 -6.26 -3.47
N ILE A 47 -3.11 -4.99 -3.24
CA ILE A 47 -2.45 -4.15 -2.24
C ILE A 47 -3.43 -3.90 -1.11
N LEU A 48 -3.01 -4.18 0.12
CA LEU A 48 -3.81 -4.01 1.33
C LEU A 48 -3.39 -2.71 2.03
N PRO A 49 -4.15 -1.61 1.92
CA PRO A 49 -3.82 -0.38 2.61
C PRO A 49 -4.09 -0.53 4.11
N ALA A 50 -3.13 -0.10 4.94
CA ALA A 50 -3.22 -0.10 6.39
C ALA A 50 -3.28 1.32 6.98
N THR A 51 -4.03 1.49 8.07
CA THR A 51 -4.23 2.79 8.73
C THR A 51 -3.11 3.12 9.71
N ASP A 52 -2.58 2.11 10.39
CA ASP A 52 -1.51 2.23 11.37
C ASP A 52 -0.65 0.96 11.38
N LEU A 53 0.36 0.94 12.25
CA LEU A 53 1.31 -0.17 12.34
C LEU A 53 0.66 -1.45 12.89
N ASN A 54 -0.31 -1.35 13.81
CA ASN A 54 -0.99 -2.50 14.37
C ASN A 54 -1.93 -3.13 13.34
N ASP A 55 -2.68 -2.31 12.60
CA ASP A 55 -3.51 -2.74 11.47
C ASP A 55 -2.66 -3.38 10.37
N ALA A 56 -1.50 -2.80 10.04
CA ALA A 56 -0.58 -3.38 9.07
C ALA A 56 -0.07 -4.75 9.50
N ALA A 57 0.32 -4.90 10.78
CA ALA A 57 0.78 -6.16 11.34
C ALA A 57 -0.32 -7.23 11.31
N LYS A 58 -1.56 -6.90 11.68
CA LYS A 58 -2.68 -7.85 11.62
C LYS A 58 -2.96 -8.31 10.19
N LYS A 59 -3.06 -7.37 9.26
CA LYS A 59 -3.35 -7.66 7.85
C LYS A 59 -2.30 -8.55 7.20
N ILE A 60 -1.01 -8.33 7.47
CA ILE A 60 0.02 -9.17 6.86
C ILE A 60 0.02 -10.58 7.45
N VAL A 61 -0.25 -10.72 8.75
CA VAL A 61 -0.41 -12.03 9.40
C VAL A 61 -1.63 -12.76 8.81
N GLU A 62 -2.77 -12.10 8.66
CA GLU A 62 -3.98 -12.68 8.04
C GLU A 62 -3.81 -13.02 6.56
N ALA A 63 -2.94 -12.31 5.83
CA ALA A 63 -2.72 -12.54 4.41
C ALA A 63 -1.72 -13.69 4.13
N VAL A 64 -0.92 -14.08 5.13
CA VAL A 64 0.11 -15.12 5.02
C VAL A 64 -0.27 -16.39 5.79
N GLY A 65 -0.98 -16.24 6.91
CA GLY A 65 -1.49 -17.35 7.73
C GLY A 65 -2.73 -17.98 7.15
#